data_AF-A0AA39NJR7-F1
#
_entry.id   AF-A0AA39NJR7-F1
#
_cell.length_a   1.000
_cell.length_b   1.000
_cell.length_c   1.000
_cell.angle_alpha   90.00
_cell.angle_beta   90.00
_cell.angle_gamma   90.00
#
_symmetry.space_group_name_H-M   'P 1'
#
loop_
_entity.id
_entity.type
_entity.pdbx_description
1 polymer ?
#
loop_
_entity_poly.entity_id
_entity_poly.type
_entity_poly.pdbx_seq_one_letter_code
_entity_poly.pdbx_strand_id
1 'polypeptide(L)'
;MIECIICQDPLTEPYSAPCGHIYCLECINNWFDATMRQRRPCTCPSCSAVVPKNQLRKVFIPQTDSLVHELYALRKEVKELDAYNTFLISEMERCEELRSAAEEKADLAMKKSGYSAAVNTFLSILTNIATLAGILTALFDDVIHLIVVVLCLISRLIWRLSTRPGECFQELGRCVWIVIRVITTMILLSFILMVMFWAVRSASVKIFQLFVAHVYPPLCELAKWAWKEVSTRFIDISTTFIRNHIIDFQAYRKQGTSLRTGVPMLDRLLSRNL
;
A
#
# COMPACT_ATOMS: atom_id res chain seq x y z
N MET A 1 19.73 -26.00 -66.11
CA MET A 1 18.70 -27.04 -65.90
C MET A 1 17.42 -26.58 -66.58
N ILE A 2 16.72 -27.45 -67.32
CA ILE A 2 15.51 -27.05 -68.05
C ILE A 2 14.29 -27.56 -67.27
N GLU A 3 13.47 -26.64 -66.79
CA GLU A 3 12.30 -26.90 -65.94
C GLU A 3 11.03 -26.53 -66.69
N CYS A 4 9.93 -27.21 -66.37
CA CYS A 4 8.63 -26.83 -66.89
C CYS A 4 8.07 -25.65 -66.09
N ILE A 5 7.74 -24.55 -66.75
CA ILE A 5 7.13 -23.37 -66.09
C ILE A 5 5.73 -23.64 -65.50
N ILE A 6 5.06 -24.73 -65.92
CA ILE A 6 3.72 -25.08 -65.44
C ILE A 6 3.81 -25.76 -64.07
N CYS A 7 4.55 -26.87 -63.96
CA CYS A 7 4.70 -27.60 -62.69
C CYS A 7 5.91 -27.15 -61.85
N GLN A 8 6.80 -26.33 -62.42
CA GLN A 8 8.06 -25.91 -61.81
C GLN A 8 8.90 -27.10 -61.34
N ASP A 9 8.82 -28.21 -62.08
CA ASP A 9 9.58 -29.43 -61.86
C ASP A 9 10.49 -29.70 -63.09
N PRO A 10 11.52 -30.56 -62.96
CA PRO A 10 12.32 -30.99 -64.10
C PRO A 10 11.43 -31.56 -65.22
N LEU A 11 11.77 -31.31 -66.48
CA LEU A 11 10.94 -31.74 -67.62
C LEU A 11 10.80 -33.27 -67.71
N THR A 12 9.58 -33.78 -67.54
CA THR A 12 9.20 -35.17 -67.82
C THR A 12 8.56 -35.25 -69.21
N GLU A 13 9.18 -36.02 -70.10
CA GLU A 13 8.80 -36.11 -71.52
C GLU A 13 8.61 -34.73 -72.20
N PRO A 14 9.71 -34.04 -72.55
CA PRO A 14 9.63 -32.66 -73.04
C PRO A 14 9.01 -32.56 -74.44
N TYR A 15 8.01 -31.68 -74.57
CA TYR A 15 7.39 -31.31 -75.84
C TYR A 15 7.57 -29.82 -76.09
N SER A 16 7.96 -29.47 -77.32
CA SER A 16 8.07 -28.09 -77.79
C SER A 16 6.81 -27.68 -78.53
N ALA A 17 6.28 -26.52 -78.14
CA ALA A 17 5.27 -25.80 -78.89
C ALA A 17 5.89 -25.14 -80.15
N PRO A 18 5.11 -24.86 -81.20
CA PRO A 18 5.60 -24.18 -82.41
C PRO A 18 6.18 -22.78 -82.14
N CYS A 19 5.84 -22.16 -81.00
CA CYS A 19 6.45 -20.92 -80.53
C CYS A 19 7.82 -21.08 -79.84
N GLY A 20 8.33 -22.32 -79.71
CA GLY A 20 9.67 -22.62 -79.17
C GLY A 20 9.72 -22.96 -77.68
N HIS A 21 8.66 -22.73 -76.90
CA HIS A 21 8.62 -23.07 -75.48
C HIS A 21 8.44 -24.58 -75.24
N ILE A 22 9.02 -25.10 -74.16
CA ILE A 22 9.06 -26.53 -73.84
C ILE A 22 8.36 -26.81 -72.51
N TYR A 23 7.56 -27.87 -72.46
CA TYR A 23 6.78 -28.27 -71.29
C TYR A 23 6.78 -29.80 -71.13
N CYS A 24 6.39 -30.30 -69.94
CA CYS A 24 6.04 -31.71 -69.79
C CYS A 24 4.79 -32.02 -70.60
N LEU A 25 4.73 -33.20 -71.23
CA LEU A 25 3.58 -33.62 -72.04
C LEU A 25 2.26 -33.52 -71.27
N GLU A 26 2.23 -34.03 -70.05
CA GLU A 26 1.04 -34.00 -69.20
C GLU A 26 0.63 -32.56 -68.85
N CYS A 27 1.59 -31.70 -68.52
CA CYS A 27 1.32 -30.32 -68.15
C CYS A 27 0.70 -29.51 -69.29
N ILE A 28 1.25 -29.62 -70.51
CA ILE A 28 0.72 -28.89 -71.67
C ILE A 28 -0.63 -29.45 -72.14
N ASN A 29 -0.84 -30.76 -72.03
CA ASN A 29 -2.13 -31.38 -72.33
C ASN A 29 -3.22 -30.92 -71.36
N ASN A 30 -2.95 -30.94 -70.05
CA ASN A 30 -3.89 -30.47 -69.03
C ASN A 30 -4.25 -28.99 -69.22
N TRP A 31 -3.27 -28.16 -69.60
CA TRP A 31 -3.49 -26.76 -69.93
C TRP A 31 -4.42 -26.58 -71.13
N PHE A 32 -4.18 -27.31 -72.23
CA PHE A 32 -5.06 -27.27 -73.40
C PHE A 32 -6.45 -27.81 -73.11
N ASP A 33 -6.56 -28.89 -72.34
CA ASP A 33 -7.86 -29.47 -71.96
C ASP A 33 -8.68 -28.49 -71.09
N ALA A 34 -8.04 -27.78 -70.16
CA ALA A 34 -8.69 -26.72 -69.38
C ALA A 34 -9.18 -25.57 -70.26
N THR A 35 -8.36 -25.16 -71.24
CA THR A 35 -8.67 -24.06 -72.17
C THR A 35 -9.81 -24.43 -73.13
N MET A 36 -9.82 -25.68 -73.62
CA MET A 36 -10.90 -26.22 -74.46
C MET A 36 -12.23 -26.33 -73.70
N ARG A 37 -12.23 -26.77 -72.43
CA ARG A 37 -13.44 -26.77 -71.58
C ARG A 37 -14.05 -25.37 -71.43
N GLN A 38 -13.20 -24.35 -71.40
CA GLN A 38 -13.62 -22.94 -71.35
C GLN A 38 -13.96 -22.35 -72.73
N ARG A 39 -14.01 -23.17 -73.80
CA ARG A 39 -14.23 -22.76 -75.20
C ARG A 39 -13.26 -21.67 -75.68
N ARG A 40 -12.05 -21.64 -75.12
CA ARG A 40 -10.97 -20.71 -75.49
C ARG A 40 -9.99 -21.37 -76.47
N PRO A 41 -9.30 -20.58 -77.32
CA PRO A 41 -8.25 -21.11 -78.17
C PRO A 41 -7.09 -21.63 -77.33
N CYS A 42 -6.48 -22.75 -77.75
CA CYS A 42 -5.28 -23.28 -77.10
C CYS A 42 -4.13 -22.29 -77.28
N THR A 43 -3.61 -21.75 -76.19
CA THR A 43 -2.52 -20.78 -76.18
C THR A 43 -1.33 -21.28 -75.37
N CYS A 44 -0.14 -20.87 -75.78
CA CYS A 44 1.10 -21.11 -75.07
C CYS A 44 1.07 -20.43 -73.68
N PRO A 45 1.31 -21.14 -72.57
CA PRO A 45 1.35 -20.53 -71.23
C PRO A 45 2.40 -19.43 -71.06
N SER A 46 3.52 -19.49 -71.82
CA SER A 46 4.64 -18.57 -71.63
C SER A 46 4.57 -17.30 -72.49
N CYS A 47 3.94 -17.37 -73.67
CA CYS A 47 3.92 -16.24 -74.62
C CYS A 47 2.54 -15.95 -75.22
N SER A 48 1.51 -16.66 -74.78
CA SER A 48 0.11 -16.50 -75.23
C SER A 48 -0.13 -16.73 -76.73
N ALA A 49 0.88 -17.17 -77.49
CA ALA A 49 0.74 -17.52 -78.90
C ALA A 49 -0.27 -18.67 -79.07
N VAL A 50 -1.09 -18.63 -80.12
CA VAL A 50 -2.03 -19.71 -80.43
C VAL A 50 -1.25 -20.95 -80.86
N VAL A 51 -1.44 -22.05 -80.13
CA VAL A 51 -0.74 -23.33 -80.36
C VAL A 51 -1.77 -24.43 -80.59
N PRO A 52 -1.83 -24.99 -81.81
CA PRO A 52 -2.66 -26.17 -82.07
C PRO A 52 -2.12 -27.42 -81.34
N LYS A 53 -2.99 -28.18 -80.66
CA LYS A 53 -2.61 -29.38 -79.89
C LYS A 53 -1.88 -30.44 -80.73
N ASN A 54 -2.22 -30.56 -82.01
CA ASN A 54 -1.59 -31.51 -82.95
C ASN A 54 -0.21 -31.07 -83.46
N GLN A 55 0.26 -29.86 -83.12
CA GLN A 55 1.56 -29.32 -83.55
C GLN A 55 2.63 -29.39 -82.46
N LEU A 56 2.35 -30.05 -81.33
CA LEU A 56 3.35 -30.33 -80.31
C LEU A 56 4.36 -31.35 -80.82
N ARG A 57 5.65 -31.06 -80.67
CA ARG A 57 6.74 -31.98 -81.08
C ARG A 57 7.50 -32.48 -79.85
N LYS A 58 7.70 -33.80 -79.76
CA LYS A 58 8.60 -34.39 -78.76
C LYS A 58 10.02 -33.91 -79.04
N VAL A 59 10.69 -33.38 -78.02
CA VAL A 59 12.08 -32.94 -78.11
C VAL A 59 12.94 -33.91 -77.31
N PHE A 60 14.12 -34.22 -77.80
CA PHE A 60 15.12 -34.92 -77.00
C PHE A 60 16.06 -33.89 -76.39
N ILE A 61 16.06 -33.81 -75.07
CA ILE A 61 17.01 -32.97 -74.33
C ILE A 61 17.97 -33.95 -73.64
N PRO A 62 19.27 -33.92 -73.95
CA PRO A 62 20.25 -34.79 -73.30
C PRO A 62 20.42 -34.34 -71.86
N GLN A 63 19.62 -34.90 -70.98
CA GLN A 63 19.78 -34.87 -69.53
C GLN A 63 20.05 -36.30 -69.09
N THR A 64 20.89 -36.50 -68.08
CA THR A 64 21.05 -37.82 -67.49
C THR A 64 19.82 -38.12 -66.64
N ASP A 65 19.07 -39.15 -67.02
CA ASP A 65 17.83 -39.54 -66.32
C ASP A 65 18.04 -39.73 -64.80
N SER A 66 19.23 -40.22 -64.42
CA SER A 66 19.64 -40.35 -63.02
C SER A 66 19.68 -39.02 -62.27
N LEU A 67 20.19 -37.94 -62.88
CA LEU A 67 20.25 -36.63 -62.22
C LEU A 67 18.86 -35.99 -62.16
N VAL A 68 18.01 -36.20 -63.17
CA VAL A 68 16.63 -35.71 -63.16
C VAL A 68 15.82 -36.35 -62.04
N HIS A 69 15.98 -37.67 -61.86
CA HIS A 69 15.32 -38.41 -60.78
C HIS A 69 15.80 -37.95 -59.40
N GLU A 70 17.11 -37.76 -59.22
CA GLU A 70 17.69 -37.25 -57.97
C GLU A 70 17.20 -35.83 -57.64
N LEU A 71 17.18 -34.93 -58.63
CA LEU A 71 16.69 -33.56 -58.45
C LEU A 71 15.19 -33.51 -58.16
N TYR A 72 14.40 -34.42 -58.75
CA TYR A 72 12.98 -34.56 -58.44
C TYR A 72 12.77 -35.03 -56.99
N ALA A 73 13.53 -36.04 -56.54
CA ALA A 73 13.47 -36.53 -55.16
C ALA A 73 13.87 -35.44 -54.16
N LEU A 74 14.99 -34.75 -54.39
CA LEU A 74 15.45 -33.64 -53.54
C LEU A 74 14.44 -32.49 -53.50
N ARG A 75 13.84 -32.11 -54.63
CA ARG A 75 12.81 -31.06 -54.67
C ARG A 75 11.58 -31.43 -53.86
N LYS A 76 11.20 -32.72 -53.85
CA LYS A 76 10.10 -33.21 -53.03
C LYS A 76 10.42 -33.08 -51.54
N GLU A 77 11.61 -33.53 -51.12
CA GLU A 77 12.05 -33.41 -49.73
C GLU A 77 12.13 -31.95 -49.27
N VAL A 78 12.61 -31.03 -50.12
CA VAL A 78 12.65 -29.59 -49.81
C VAL A 78 11.23 -29.03 -49.62
N LYS A 79 10.26 -29.42 -50.46
CA LYS A 79 8.85 -28.99 -50.32
C LYS A 79 8.24 -29.51 -49.01
N GLU A 80 8.52 -30.75 -48.63
CA GLU A 80 8.06 -31.33 -47.36
C GLU A 80 8.71 -30.63 -46.16
N LEU A 81 10.00 -30.34 -46.24
CA LEU A 81 10.74 -29.63 -45.20
C LEU A 81 10.26 -28.19 -45.05
N ASP A 82 9.97 -27.50 -46.16
CA ASP A 82 9.45 -26.13 -46.15
C ASP A 82 8.05 -26.07 -45.51
N ALA A 83 7.19 -27.06 -45.82
CA ALA A 83 5.89 -27.19 -45.16
C ALA A 83 6.04 -27.43 -43.65
N TYR A 84 7.00 -28.29 -43.24
CA TYR A 84 7.28 -28.54 -41.83
C TYR A 84 7.87 -27.32 -41.11
N ASN A 85 8.78 -26.59 -41.74
CA ASN A 85 9.33 -25.35 -41.18
C ASN A 85 8.26 -24.28 -41.01
N THR A 86 7.37 -24.12 -42.00
CA THR A 86 6.23 -23.21 -41.91
C THR A 86 5.32 -23.56 -40.74
N PHE A 87 5.05 -24.86 -40.53
CA PHE A 87 4.31 -25.34 -39.36
C PHE A 87 5.03 -25.00 -38.06
N LEU A 88 6.33 -25.28 -37.94
CA LEU A 88 7.10 -24.98 -36.73
C LEU A 88 7.12 -23.48 -36.41
N ILE A 89 7.24 -22.61 -37.42
CA ILE A 89 7.19 -21.15 -37.23
C ILE A 89 5.85 -20.75 -36.61
N SER A 90 4.73 -21.25 -37.15
CA SER A 90 3.40 -20.95 -36.60
C SER A 90 3.23 -21.44 -35.16
N GLU A 91 3.83 -22.58 -34.82
CA GLU A 91 3.78 -23.15 -33.48
C GLU A 91 4.66 -22.37 -32.48
N MET A 92 5.80 -21.84 -32.94
CA MET A 92 6.66 -20.96 -32.16
C MET A 92 5.98 -19.62 -31.86
N GLU A 93 5.35 -18.99 -32.86
CA GLU A 93 4.55 -17.76 -32.67
C GLU A 93 3.44 -17.99 -31.63
N ARG A 94 2.71 -19.11 -31.74
CA ARG A 94 1.70 -19.51 -30.75
C ARG A 94 2.29 -19.66 -29.35
N CYS A 95 3.49 -20.22 -29.21
CA CYS A 95 4.15 -20.34 -27.91
C CYS A 95 4.58 -18.98 -27.34
N GLU A 96 5.02 -18.05 -28.18
CA GLU A 96 5.40 -16.70 -27.79
C GLU A 96 4.20 -15.87 -27.32
N GLU A 97 3.06 -15.98 -28.00
CA GLU A 97 1.79 -15.39 -27.56
C GLU A 97 1.37 -15.92 -26.18
N LEU A 98 1.46 -17.23 -25.97
CA LEU A 98 1.14 -17.82 -24.67
C LEU A 98 2.11 -17.36 -23.58
N ARG A 99 3.40 -17.22 -23.91
CA ARG A 99 4.42 -16.73 -22.99
C ARG A 99 4.16 -15.27 -22.59
N SER A 100 3.91 -14.38 -23.55
CA SER A 100 3.62 -12.98 -23.27
C SER A 100 2.36 -12.82 -22.41
N ALA A 101 1.30 -13.59 -22.69
CA ALA A 101 0.09 -13.61 -21.87
C ALA A 101 0.33 -14.15 -20.45
N ALA A 102 1.27 -15.07 -20.26
CA ALA A 102 1.66 -15.59 -18.95
C ALA A 102 2.48 -14.56 -18.15
N GLU A 103 3.41 -13.86 -18.80
CA GLU A 103 4.22 -12.79 -18.21
C GLU A 103 3.32 -11.62 -17.74
N GLU A 104 2.38 -11.18 -18.57
CA GLU A 104 1.41 -10.13 -18.20
C GLU A 104 0.58 -10.52 -16.96
N LYS A 105 0.10 -11.78 -16.92
CA LYS A 105 -0.64 -12.30 -15.76
C LYS A 105 0.22 -12.35 -14.49
N ALA A 106 1.51 -12.69 -14.61
CA ALA A 106 2.43 -12.71 -13.48
C ALA A 106 2.66 -11.28 -12.93
N ASP A 107 2.82 -10.29 -13.80
CA ASP A 107 2.97 -8.88 -13.39
C ASP A 107 1.72 -8.34 -12.68
N LEU A 108 0.54 -8.64 -13.21
CA LEU A 108 -0.75 -8.33 -12.57
C LEU A 108 -0.87 -8.98 -11.19
N ALA A 109 -0.47 -10.25 -11.05
CA ALA A 109 -0.48 -10.98 -9.79
C ALA A 109 0.50 -10.36 -8.77
N MET A 110 1.72 -10.00 -9.20
CA MET A 110 2.71 -9.34 -8.35
C MET A 110 2.21 -7.98 -7.84
N LYS A 111 1.61 -7.17 -8.71
CA LYS A 111 1.04 -5.86 -8.33
C LYS A 111 -0.10 -5.99 -7.33
N LYS A 112 -1.00 -6.97 -7.52
CA LYS A 112 -2.11 -7.25 -6.59
C LYS A 112 -1.60 -7.72 -5.22
N SER A 113 -0.59 -8.58 -5.21
CA SER A 113 0.08 -9.04 -3.98
C SER A 113 0.72 -7.87 -3.22
N GLY A 114 1.48 -7.01 -3.91
CA GLY A 114 2.12 -5.84 -3.30
C GLY A 114 1.14 -4.86 -2.68
N TYR A 115 0.03 -4.56 -3.37
CA TYR A 115 -1.05 -3.73 -2.82
C TYR A 115 -1.67 -4.36 -1.57
N SER A 116 -2.00 -5.65 -1.62
CA SER A 116 -2.58 -6.35 -0.47
C SER A 116 -1.63 -6.39 0.73
N ALA A 117 -0.33 -6.59 0.51
CA ALA A 117 0.67 -6.59 1.59
C ALA A 117 0.78 -5.20 2.24
N ALA A 118 0.82 -4.13 1.43
CA ALA A 118 0.88 -2.75 1.93
C ALA A 118 -0.39 -2.35 2.69
N VAL A 119 -1.57 -2.79 2.23
CA VAL A 119 -2.84 -2.55 2.95
C VAL A 119 -2.85 -3.28 4.29
N ASN A 120 -2.38 -4.53 4.33
CA ASN A 120 -2.35 -5.32 5.56
C ASN A 120 -1.37 -4.75 6.59
N THR A 121 -0.19 -4.30 6.18
CA THR A 121 0.76 -3.64 7.10
C THR A 121 0.20 -2.33 7.63
N PHE A 122 -0.44 -1.53 6.78
CA PHE A 122 -1.10 -0.29 7.20
C PHE A 122 -2.24 -0.54 8.19
N LEU A 123 -3.08 -1.56 7.93
CA LEU A 123 -4.17 -1.94 8.83
C LEU A 123 -3.65 -2.39 10.20
N SER A 124 -2.54 -3.14 10.23
CA SER A 124 -1.87 -3.56 11.47
C SER A 124 -1.35 -2.37 12.29
N ILE A 125 -0.74 -1.38 11.63
CA ILE A 125 -0.31 -0.14 12.29
C ILE A 125 -1.51 0.60 12.89
N LEU A 126 -2.61 0.72 12.14
CA LEU A 126 -3.84 1.36 12.63
C LEU A 126 -4.43 0.64 13.84
N THR A 127 -4.44 -0.70 13.84
CA THR A 127 -4.93 -1.47 14.99
C THR A 127 -4.05 -1.26 16.23
N ASN A 128 -2.73 -1.23 16.07
CA ASN A 128 -1.82 -0.98 17.20
C ASN A 128 -2.03 0.42 17.78
N ILE A 129 -2.20 1.44 16.94
CA ILE A 129 -2.50 2.81 17.39
C ILE A 129 -3.84 2.86 18.15
N ALA A 130 -4.88 2.18 17.65
CA ALA A 130 -6.17 2.12 18.32
C ALA A 130 -6.08 1.44 19.71
N THR A 131 -5.31 0.35 19.82
CA THR A 131 -5.09 -0.32 21.11
C THR A 131 -4.32 0.56 22.11
N LEU A 132 -3.26 1.25 21.66
CA LEU A 132 -2.50 2.18 22.49
C LEU A 132 -3.37 3.33 23.00
N ALA A 133 -4.23 3.87 22.14
CA ALA A 133 -5.16 4.91 22.55
C ALA A 133 -6.20 4.42 23.56
N GLY A 134 -6.72 3.19 23.40
CA GLY A 134 -7.62 2.57 24.37
C GLY A 134 -6.97 2.42 25.76
N ILE A 135 -5.70 2.00 25.80
CA ILE A 135 -4.92 1.93 27.05
C ILE A 135 -4.75 3.32 27.65
N LEU A 136 -4.44 4.32 26.82
CA LEU A 136 -4.28 5.70 27.26
C LEU A 136 -5.59 6.24 27.87
N THR A 137 -6.73 6.00 27.23
CA THR A 137 -8.04 6.43 27.75
C THR A 137 -8.39 5.78 29.08
N ALA A 138 -8.06 4.49 29.27
CA ALA A 138 -8.29 3.81 30.54
C ALA A 138 -7.42 4.41 31.67
N LEU A 139 -6.14 4.68 31.38
CA LEU A 139 -5.26 5.37 32.32
C LEU A 139 -5.76 6.78 32.66
N PHE A 140 -6.35 7.49 31.70
CA PHE A 140 -6.96 8.80 31.94
C PHE A 140 -8.18 8.73 32.85
N ASP A 141 -9.05 7.73 32.69
CA ASP A 141 -10.22 7.55 33.56
C ASP A 141 -9.80 7.32 35.02
N ASP A 142 -8.77 6.49 35.25
CA ASP A 142 -8.22 6.24 36.60
C ASP A 142 -7.67 7.52 37.24
N VAL A 143 -6.95 8.33 36.45
CA VAL A 143 -6.39 9.61 36.91
C VAL A 143 -7.52 10.61 37.23
N ILE A 144 -8.55 10.68 36.39
CA ILE A 144 -9.72 11.55 36.66
C ILE A 144 -10.45 11.10 37.93
N HIS A 145 -10.65 9.79 38.13
CA HIS A 145 -11.23 9.27 39.36
C HIS A 145 -10.43 9.65 40.60
N LEU A 146 -9.10 9.51 40.56
CA LEU A 146 -8.23 9.91 41.66
C LEU A 146 -8.36 11.41 41.97
N ILE A 147 -8.39 12.24 40.94
CA ILE A 147 -8.57 13.69 41.06
C ILE A 147 -9.91 14.04 41.72
N VAL A 148 -11.01 13.40 41.31
CA VAL A 148 -12.34 13.62 41.90
C VAL A 148 -12.35 13.20 43.37
N VAL A 149 -11.73 12.08 43.72
CA VAL A 149 -11.61 11.64 45.13
C VAL A 149 -10.85 12.67 45.96
N VAL A 150 -9.72 13.18 45.46
CA VAL A 150 -8.93 14.23 46.14
C VAL A 150 -9.76 15.50 46.34
N LEU A 151 -10.51 15.94 45.33
CA LEU A 151 -11.45 17.06 45.46
C LEU A 151 -12.53 16.82 46.52
N CYS A 152 -13.13 15.64 46.56
CA CYS A 152 -14.12 15.28 47.56
C CYS A 152 -13.54 15.30 48.98
N LEU A 153 -12.28 14.87 49.15
CA LEU A 153 -11.58 14.95 50.43
C LEU A 153 -11.30 16.40 50.83
N ILE A 154 -10.85 17.23 49.87
CA ILE A 154 -10.60 18.64 50.09
C ILE A 154 -11.89 19.37 50.47
N SER A 155 -12.99 19.14 49.75
CA SER A 155 -14.30 19.73 50.09
C SER A 155 -14.84 19.28 51.45
N ARG A 156 -14.65 18.01 51.85
CA ARG A 156 -14.95 17.55 53.22
C ARG A 156 -14.08 18.21 54.29
N LEU A 157 -12.80 18.42 53.99
CA LEU A 157 -11.86 19.12 54.87
C LEU A 157 -12.28 20.58 55.05
N ILE A 158 -12.65 21.24 53.93
CA ILE A 158 -13.20 22.59 53.89
C ILE A 158 -14.45 22.71 54.75
N TRP A 159 -15.40 21.79 54.61
CA TRP A 159 -16.63 21.77 55.41
C TRP A 159 -16.34 21.67 56.91
N ARG A 160 -15.43 20.77 57.32
CA ARG A 160 -15.01 20.63 58.73
C ARG A 160 -14.27 21.85 59.26
N LEU A 161 -13.49 22.53 58.42
CA LEU A 161 -12.78 23.75 58.79
C LEU A 161 -13.71 24.96 58.87
N SER A 162 -14.69 25.07 57.96
CA SER A 162 -15.71 26.14 57.95
C SER A 162 -16.59 26.17 59.20
N THR A 163 -16.71 25.05 59.92
CA THR A 163 -17.38 25.00 61.23
C THR A 163 -16.53 25.52 62.40
N ARG A 164 -15.32 26.03 62.16
CA ARG A 164 -14.47 26.69 63.18
C ARG A 164 -14.12 28.13 62.77
N PRO A 165 -14.26 29.13 63.66
CA PRO A 165 -14.04 30.53 63.30
C PRO A 165 -12.56 30.92 63.44
N GLY A 166 -11.94 31.41 62.36
CA GLY A 166 -10.57 31.95 62.34
C GLY A 166 -10.02 32.11 60.93
N GLU A 167 -8.97 32.92 60.75
CA GLU A 167 -8.35 33.43 59.49
C GLU A 167 -7.98 32.40 58.39
N CYS A 168 -8.24 31.11 58.62
CA CYS A 168 -8.02 29.95 57.76
C CYS A 168 -8.77 30.01 56.39
N PHE A 169 -9.77 30.88 56.25
CA PHE A 169 -10.62 30.97 55.04
C PHE A 169 -9.88 31.45 53.77
N GLN A 170 -8.84 32.29 53.87
CA GLN A 170 -8.11 32.78 52.69
C GLN A 170 -7.08 31.78 52.13
N GLU A 171 -6.51 30.92 52.95
CA GLU A 171 -5.63 29.83 52.49
C GLU A 171 -6.44 28.71 51.85
N LEU A 172 -7.64 28.46 52.36
CA LEU A 172 -8.58 27.49 51.85
C LEU A 172 -9.05 27.82 50.42
N GLY A 173 -9.34 29.10 50.15
CA GLY A 173 -9.67 29.57 48.80
C GLY A 173 -8.53 29.39 47.80
N ARG A 174 -7.27 29.49 48.24
CA ARG A 174 -6.09 29.28 47.38
C ARG A 174 -5.86 27.82 47.05
N CYS A 175 -6.05 26.90 48.01
CA CYS A 175 -6.00 25.47 47.74
C CYS A 175 -7.09 25.03 46.75
N VAL A 176 -8.32 25.52 46.93
CA VAL A 176 -9.43 25.26 45.99
C VAL A 176 -9.10 25.77 44.58
N TRP A 177 -8.53 26.97 44.47
CA TRP A 177 -8.17 27.55 43.18
C TRP A 177 -7.05 26.80 42.45
N ILE A 178 -6.04 26.32 43.18
CA ILE A 178 -4.96 25.48 42.62
C ILE A 178 -5.53 24.16 42.09
N VAL A 179 -6.43 23.53 42.84
CA VAL A 179 -7.01 22.26 42.42
C VAL A 179 -7.92 22.45 41.21
N ILE A 180 -8.76 23.49 41.18
CA ILE A 180 -9.56 23.84 40.00
C ILE A 180 -8.66 24.09 38.78
N ARG A 181 -7.52 24.76 38.95
CA ARG A 181 -6.56 25.05 37.89
C ARG A 181 -5.86 23.79 37.36
N VAL A 182 -5.50 22.85 38.23
CA VAL A 182 -4.94 21.55 37.83
C VAL A 182 -5.97 20.70 37.08
N ILE A 183 -7.23 20.75 37.51
CA ILE A 183 -8.30 20.00 36.86
C ILE A 183 -8.60 20.55 35.48
N THR A 184 -8.68 21.87 35.35
CA THR A 184 -8.92 22.51 34.06
C THR A 184 -7.78 22.27 33.07
N THR A 185 -6.51 22.23 33.52
CA THR A 185 -5.39 21.89 32.65
C THR A 185 -5.40 20.41 32.23
N MET A 186 -5.76 19.50 33.13
CA MET A 186 -5.90 18.07 32.81
C MET A 186 -7.05 17.80 31.82
N ILE A 187 -8.21 18.45 31.99
CA ILE A 187 -9.34 18.36 31.05
C ILE A 187 -8.95 18.91 29.68
N LEU A 188 -8.25 20.04 29.62
CA LEU A 188 -7.76 20.61 28.36
C LEU A 188 -6.79 19.68 27.65
N LEU A 189 -5.86 19.08 28.39
CA LEU A 189 -4.89 18.14 27.83
C LEU A 189 -5.59 16.89 27.27
N SER A 190 -6.57 16.36 28.00
CA SER A 190 -7.40 15.23 27.57
C SER A 190 -8.19 15.56 26.29
N PHE A 191 -8.80 16.75 26.23
CA PHE A 191 -9.51 17.21 25.03
C PHE A 191 -8.59 17.33 23.80
N ILE A 192 -7.37 17.86 23.98
CA ILE A 192 -6.37 17.95 22.91
C ILE A 192 -5.99 16.55 22.41
N LEU A 193 -5.76 15.60 23.32
CA LEU A 193 -5.42 14.22 22.96
C LEU A 193 -6.57 13.52 22.23
N MET A 194 -7.81 13.75 22.65
CA MET A 194 -9.00 13.22 21.97
C MET A 194 -9.14 13.76 20.54
N VAL A 195 -8.94 15.06 20.33
CA VAL A 195 -8.96 15.69 19.00
C VAL A 195 -7.84 15.16 18.11
N MET A 196 -6.63 15.01 18.66
CA MET A 196 -5.50 14.41 17.94
C MET A 196 -5.79 12.96 17.55
N PHE A 197 -6.39 12.18 18.44
CA PHE A 197 -6.79 10.80 18.16
C PHE A 197 -7.87 10.72 17.07
N TRP A 198 -8.89 11.59 17.14
CA TRP A 198 -9.92 11.68 16.09
C TRP A 198 -9.34 12.08 14.73
N ALA A 199 -8.39 13.02 14.71
CA ALA A 199 -7.72 13.45 13.47
C ALA A 199 -6.84 12.34 12.86
N VAL A 200 -6.17 11.53 13.68
CA VAL A 200 -5.42 10.35 13.21
C VAL A 200 -6.38 9.26 12.69
N ARG A 201 -7.54 9.08 13.34
CA ARG A 201 -8.58 8.13 12.95
C ARG A 201 -9.28 8.50 11.64
N SER A 202 -9.45 9.79 11.34
CA SER A 202 -10.26 10.26 10.20
C SER A 202 -9.57 10.17 8.83
N ALA A 203 -8.33 9.64 8.74
CA ALA A 203 -7.62 9.35 7.49
C ALA A 203 -7.44 10.55 6.52
N SER A 204 -7.73 11.77 6.94
CA SER A 204 -7.52 12.98 6.17
C SER A 204 -6.25 13.70 6.64
N VAL A 205 -5.09 13.27 6.13
CA VAL A 205 -3.78 13.89 6.40
C VAL A 205 -3.81 15.41 6.22
N LYS A 206 -4.64 15.92 5.30
CA LYS A 206 -4.88 17.37 5.07
C LYS A 206 -5.47 18.10 6.27
N ILE A 207 -6.42 17.50 6.99
CA ILE A 207 -7.04 18.13 8.17
C ILE A 207 -6.03 18.16 9.33
N PHE A 208 -5.22 17.10 9.49
CA PHE A 208 -4.12 17.07 10.46
C PHE A 208 -3.07 18.15 10.18
N GLN A 209 -2.67 18.34 8.92
CA GLN A 209 -1.72 19.40 8.55
C GLN A 209 -2.27 20.82 8.81
N LEU A 210 -3.55 21.07 8.53
CA LEU A 210 -4.19 22.36 8.84
C LEU A 210 -4.24 22.64 10.34
N PHE A 211 -4.51 21.61 11.16
CA PHE A 211 -4.50 21.74 12.63
C PHE A 211 -3.10 22.06 13.16
N VAL A 212 -2.07 21.33 12.71
CA VAL A 212 -0.67 21.57 13.10
C VAL A 212 -0.19 22.96 12.63
N ALA A 213 -0.63 23.42 11.46
CA ALA A 213 -0.21 24.71 10.92
C ALA A 213 -0.86 25.91 11.63
N HIS A 214 -2.14 25.82 12.01
CA HIS A 214 -2.91 26.98 12.45
C HIS A 214 -3.35 26.95 13.92
N VAL A 215 -3.54 25.76 14.50
CA VAL A 215 -4.14 25.61 15.84
C VAL A 215 -3.10 25.21 16.89
N TYR A 216 -2.12 24.39 16.51
CA TYR A 216 -1.05 23.95 17.42
C TYR A 216 -0.11 25.08 17.92
N PRO A 217 0.37 26.02 17.07
CA PRO A 217 1.26 27.09 17.52
C PRO A 217 0.65 28.01 18.59
N PRO A 218 -0.59 28.53 18.45
CA PRO A 218 -1.18 29.38 19.49
C PRO A 218 -1.50 28.60 20.78
N LEU A 219 -1.86 27.31 20.69
CA LEU A 219 -2.04 26.45 21.87
C LEU A 219 -0.74 26.24 22.64
N CYS A 220 0.37 26.03 21.92
CA CYS A 220 1.67 25.81 22.53
C CYS A 220 2.18 27.08 23.24
N GLU A 221 1.93 28.26 22.67
CA GLU A 221 2.24 29.55 23.32
C GLU A 221 1.32 29.83 24.52
N LEU A 222 0.04 29.48 24.43
CA LEU A 222 -0.89 29.58 25.56
C LEU A 222 -0.46 28.66 26.71
N ALA A 223 -0.02 27.43 26.40
CA ALA A 223 0.47 26.46 27.37
C ALA A 223 1.79 26.90 28.01
N LYS A 224 2.74 27.45 27.22
CA LYS A 224 4.00 28.02 27.74
C LYS A 224 3.75 29.23 28.63
N TRP A 225 2.87 30.14 28.23
CA TRP A 225 2.47 31.29 29.05
C TRP A 225 1.82 30.83 30.35
N ALA A 226 0.89 29.87 30.27
CA ALA A 226 0.25 29.30 31.44
C ALA A 226 1.27 28.63 32.37
N TRP A 227 2.23 27.87 31.84
CA TRP A 227 3.28 27.21 32.63
C TRP A 227 4.25 28.20 33.26
N LYS A 228 4.64 29.26 32.53
CA LYS A 228 5.49 30.34 33.05
C LYS A 228 4.78 31.07 34.19
N GLU A 229 3.52 31.44 34.01
CA GLU A 229 2.71 32.11 35.04
C GLU A 229 2.47 31.20 36.25
N VAL A 230 2.26 29.88 36.03
CA VAL A 230 2.14 28.88 37.10
C VAL A 230 3.44 28.75 37.89
N SER A 231 4.59 28.59 37.23
CA SER A 231 5.87 28.39 37.92
C SER A 231 6.30 29.63 38.71
N THR A 232 6.09 30.83 38.14
CA THR A 232 6.50 32.08 38.78
C THR A 232 5.66 32.34 40.04
N ARG A 233 4.34 32.12 39.95
CA ARG A 233 3.46 32.26 41.12
C ARG A 233 3.61 31.12 42.13
N PHE A 234 3.91 29.90 41.68
CA PHE A 234 4.19 28.79 42.59
C PHE A 234 5.46 29.06 43.41
N ILE A 235 6.53 29.58 42.78
CA ILE A 235 7.77 29.95 43.48
C ILE A 235 7.52 31.10 44.47
N ASP A 236 6.74 32.12 44.10
CA ASP A 236 6.43 33.27 44.95
C ASP A 236 5.56 32.89 46.16
N ILE A 237 4.59 31.99 45.95
CA ILE A 237 3.75 31.43 47.01
C ILE A 237 4.56 30.51 47.93
N SER A 238 5.43 29.67 47.37
CA SER A 238 6.29 28.75 48.14
C SER A 238 7.26 29.52 49.04
N THR A 239 7.89 30.57 48.50
CA THR A 239 8.83 31.41 49.25
C THR A 239 8.15 32.25 50.31
N THR A 240 6.93 32.74 50.07
CA THR A 240 6.12 33.45 51.07
C THR A 240 5.60 32.52 52.18
N PHE A 241 5.20 31.30 51.82
CA PHE A 241 4.78 30.26 52.77
C PHE A 241 5.93 29.83 53.68
N ILE A 242 7.12 29.58 53.10
CA ILE A 242 8.34 29.27 53.85
C ILE A 242 8.70 30.43 54.78
N ARG A 243 8.66 31.67 54.30
CA ARG A 243 9.01 32.86 55.10
C ARG A 243 8.07 33.05 56.28
N ASN A 244 6.76 32.89 56.10
CA ASN A 244 5.80 33.17 57.18
C ASN A 244 5.72 32.01 58.17
N HIS A 245 5.63 30.76 57.69
CA HIS A 245 5.39 29.62 58.58
C HIS A 245 6.66 29.00 59.19
N ILE A 246 7.85 29.07 58.55
CA ILE A 246 9.09 28.54 59.16
C ILE A 246 9.64 29.52 60.22
N ILE A 247 9.49 30.83 60.02
CA ILE A 247 9.86 31.85 61.02
C ILE A 247 8.94 31.73 62.24
N ASP A 248 7.63 31.55 62.04
CA ASP A 248 6.67 31.32 63.14
C ASP A 248 6.90 29.99 63.87
N PHE A 249 7.30 28.93 63.16
CA PHE A 249 7.63 27.64 63.80
C PHE A 249 8.89 27.73 64.68
N GLN A 250 9.89 28.52 64.26
CA GLN A 250 11.07 28.81 65.10
C GLN A 250 10.73 29.69 66.30
N ALA A 251 9.79 30.63 66.16
CA ALA A 251 9.28 31.44 67.26
C ALA A 251 8.48 30.61 68.28
N TYR A 252 7.65 29.68 67.80
CA TYR A 252 6.87 28.77 68.63
C TYR A 252 7.76 27.74 69.37
N ARG A 253 8.81 27.23 68.71
CA ARG A 253 9.79 26.32 69.34
C ARG A 253 10.59 27.01 70.47
N LYS A 254 10.82 28.33 70.37
CA LYS A 254 11.45 29.11 71.46
C LYS A 254 10.51 29.38 72.64
N GLN A 255 9.19 29.33 72.45
CA GLN A 255 8.19 29.49 73.53
C GLN A 255 7.75 28.15 74.16
N GLY A 256 7.82 27.05 73.41
CA GLY A 256 7.41 25.71 73.88
C GLY A 256 8.35 25.01 74.87
N THR A 257 9.50 25.62 75.22
CA THR A 257 10.44 25.08 76.20
C THR A 257 10.19 25.54 77.64
N SER A 258 9.12 26.31 77.94
CA SER A 258 8.85 26.77 79.32
C SER A 258 7.57 26.26 80.01
N LEU A 259 6.75 25.37 79.41
CA LEU A 259 5.56 24.83 80.09
C LEU A 259 5.35 23.31 79.89
N ARG A 260 5.95 22.52 80.78
CA ARG A 260 5.62 21.14 81.21
C ARG A 260 6.11 21.09 82.67
N THR A 261 5.35 20.84 83.73
CA THR A 261 4.28 19.87 83.96
C THR A 261 3.54 20.16 85.29
N GLY A 262 2.22 19.96 85.30
CA GLY A 262 1.34 19.75 86.47
C GLY A 262 -0.10 19.70 85.93
N VAL A 263 -0.88 18.63 86.02
CA VAL A 263 -1.57 18.08 87.20
C VAL A 263 -2.24 16.73 86.80
N PRO A 264 -2.47 15.78 87.72
CA PRO A 264 -2.89 14.39 87.43
C PRO A 264 -4.40 14.19 87.52
N MET A 265 -5.01 13.49 86.56
CA MET A 265 -6.42 13.08 86.64
C MET A 265 -6.72 11.89 85.72
N LEU A 266 -6.09 10.73 85.93
CA LEU A 266 -6.51 9.49 85.25
C LEU A 266 -6.25 8.18 86.03
N ASP A 267 -5.98 8.23 87.34
CA ASP A 267 -5.68 7.03 88.16
C ASP A 267 -6.80 6.61 89.12
N ARG A 268 -7.97 7.27 89.08
CA ARG A 268 -9.06 7.04 90.05
C ARG A 268 -10.16 6.07 89.57
N LEU A 269 -9.96 5.37 88.45
CA LEU A 269 -10.95 4.46 87.85
C LEU A 269 -10.51 2.98 87.77
N LEU A 270 -9.34 2.60 88.30
CA LEU A 270 -8.81 1.23 88.21
C LEU A 270 -8.62 0.50 89.56
N SER A 271 -9.04 1.05 90.70
CA SER A 271 -8.86 0.42 92.03
C SER A 271 -10.15 0.08 92.78
N ARG A 272 -11.28 -0.11 92.09
CA ARG A 272 -12.56 -0.50 92.72
C ARG A 272 -13.12 -1.86 92.30
N ASN A 273 -12.34 -2.71 91.63
CA ASN A 273 -12.64 -4.12 91.45
C ASN A 273 -11.32 -4.91 91.45
N LEU A 274 -11.12 -5.69 92.53
CA LEU A 274 -9.98 -6.55 92.93
C LEU A 274 -9.10 -5.96 94.04
#